data_AF-A0A9D3RIT4-F1
#
_entry.id   AF-A0A9D3RIT4-F1
#
_cell.length_a   1.000
_cell.length_b   1.000
_cell.length_c   1.000
_cell.angle_alpha   90.00
_cell.angle_beta   90.00
_cell.angle_gamma   90.00
#
_symmetry.space_group_name_H-M   'P 1'
#
loop_
_entity.id
_entity.type
_entity.pdbx_description
1 polymer ?
#
loop_
_entity_poly.entity_id
_entity_poly.type
_entity_poly.pdbx_seq_one_letter_code
_entity_poly.pdbx_strand_id
1 'polypeptide(L)'
;MELYRSHREQEGYQTPSVSDLQLLLLENIRPRGPVNEVWPGIYIGNAATARDKSTLFNMRITHIVNAAHGPYHVNTGARFYRDMHVDYYGVEADDSADFDLSLFFHPVAKFIRAALSQRGK
;
A
#
# COMPACT_ATOMS: atom_id res chain seq x y z
N MET A 1 28.29 13.85 -28.89
CA MET A 1 27.91 12.72 -28.01
C MET A 1 28.24 12.98 -26.53
N GLU A 2 29.16 13.89 -26.18
CA GLU A 2 29.39 14.29 -24.77
C GLU A 2 28.55 15.49 -24.30
N LEU A 3 28.07 16.36 -25.20
CA LEU A 3 27.28 17.55 -24.84
C LEU A 3 25.81 17.25 -24.45
N TYR A 4 25.30 16.05 -24.70
CA TYR A 4 23.93 15.64 -24.32
C TYR A 4 23.83 14.99 -22.93
N ARG A 5 24.96 14.60 -22.31
CA ARG A 5 24.99 14.08 -20.94
C ARG A 5 25.08 15.18 -19.88
N SER A 6 25.52 16.37 -20.25
CA SER A 6 25.79 17.48 -19.33
C SER A 6 24.54 18.20 -18.79
N HIS A 7 23.38 18.13 -19.45
CA HIS A 7 22.21 18.95 -19.08
C HIS A 7 21.21 18.26 -18.14
N ARG A 8 21.36 16.96 -17.85
CA ARG A 8 20.46 16.24 -16.91
C ARG A 8 21.01 16.08 -15.50
N GLU A 9 22.23 16.51 -15.24
CA GLU A 9 22.88 16.36 -13.93
C GLU A 9 22.80 17.63 -13.06
N GLN A 10 22.13 18.70 -13.52
CA GLN A 10 22.08 20.00 -12.80
C GLN A 10 20.69 20.48 -12.35
N GLU A 11 19.60 19.79 -12.68
CA GLU A 11 18.28 20.13 -12.14
C GLU A 11 17.97 19.24 -10.93
N GLY A 12 18.17 19.78 -9.73
CA GLY A 12 17.83 19.08 -8.49
C GLY A 12 16.33 18.74 -8.43
N TYR A 13 15.99 17.65 -7.72
CA TYR A 13 14.60 17.19 -7.57
C TYR A 13 13.66 18.34 -7.18
N GLN A 14 12.63 18.56 -7.97
CA GLN A 14 11.51 19.43 -7.64
C GLN A 14 10.29 18.56 -7.34
N THR A 15 9.52 18.93 -6.32
CA THR A 15 8.26 18.24 -6.03
C THR A 15 7.26 18.56 -7.15
N PRO A 16 6.72 17.55 -7.85
CA PRO A 16 5.76 17.77 -8.94
C PRO A 16 4.47 18.42 -8.41
N SER A 17 3.77 19.16 -9.28
CA SER A 17 2.47 19.72 -8.93
C SER A 17 1.41 18.61 -8.79
N VAL A 18 0.28 18.93 -8.17
CA VAL A 18 -0.87 17.99 -8.08
C VAL A 18 -1.32 17.56 -9.47
N SER A 19 -1.36 18.48 -10.44
CA SER A 19 -1.74 18.19 -11.82
C SER A 19 -0.76 17.23 -12.49
N ASP A 20 0.55 17.41 -12.28
CA ASP A 20 1.56 16.49 -12.82
C ASP A 20 1.40 15.09 -12.22
N LEU A 21 1.18 14.99 -10.91
CA LEU A 21 0.93 13.71 -10.23
C LEU A 21 -0.35 13.02 -10.72
N GLN A 22 -1.42 13.78 -10.95
CA GLN A 22 -2.67 13.23 -11.49
C GLN A 22 -2.48 12.67 -12.90
N LEU A 23 -1.76 13.39 -13.78
CA LEU A 23 -1.43 12.90 -15.12
C LEU A 23 -0.61 11.61 -15.06
N LEU A 24 0.44 11.58 -14.22
CA LEU A 24 1.26 10.40 -14.02
C LEU A 24 0.47 9.17 -13.55
N LEU A 25 -0.52 9.37 -12.66
CA LEU A 25 -1.40 8.30 -12.20
C LEU A 25 -2.31 7.79 -13.32
N LEU A 26 -2.94 8.68 -14.08
CA LEU A 26 -3.91 8.35 -15.13
C LEU A 26 -3.26 7.63 -16.32
N GLU A 27 -2.06 8.02 -16.71
CA GLU A 27 -1.33 7.42 -17.83
C GLU A 27 -0.85 5.99 -17.54
N ASN A 28 -0.72 5.63 -16.26
CA ASN A 28 -0.13 4.35 -15.83
C ASN A 28 -1.14 3.38 -15.21
N ILE A 29 -2.43 3.61 -15.37
CA ILE A 29 -3.47 2.71 -14.85
C ILE A 29 -3.40 1.35 -15.56
N ARG A 30 -2.99 0.32 -14.83
CA ARG A 30 -3.00 -1.09 -15.28
C ARG A 30 -3.66 -2.00 -14.25
N PRO A 31 -5.00 -2.04 -14.16
CA PRO A 31 -5.69 -2.89 -13.21
C PRO A 31 -5.52 -4.35 -13.67
N ARG A 32 -4.88 -5.19 -12.86
CA ARG A 32 -4.71 -6.63 -13.18
C ARG A 32 -5.64 -7.53 -12.37
N GLY A 33 -6.44 -6.98 -11.46
CA GLY A 33 -7.39 -7.73 -10.65
C GLY A 33 -7.69 -7.06 -9.31
N PRO A 34 -8.41 -7.76 -8.40
CA PRO A 34 -8.78 -7.24 -7.09
C PRO A 34 -7.60 -7.11 -6.12
N VAL A 35 -6.45 -7.73 -6.43
CA VAL A 35 -5.20 -7.63 -5.68
C VAL A 35 -4.00 -7.74 -6.61
N ASN A 36 -2.98 -6.90 -6.41
CA ASN A 36 -1.76 -6.88 -7.23
C ASN A 36 -0.51 -6.79 -6.37
N GLU A 37 0.54 -7.52 -6.75
CA GLU A 37 1.88 -7.35 -6.19
C GLU A 37 2.49 -6.08 -6.80
N VAL A 38 2.69 -5.05 -5.98
CA VAL A 38 3.19 -3.74 -6.40
C VAL A 38 4.68 -3.57 -6.11
N TRP A 39 5.22 -4.43 -5.25
CA TRP A 39 6.64 -4.56 -4.91
C TRP A 39 6.87 -5.99 -4.42
N PRO A 40 8.08 -6.59 -4.51
CA PRO A 40 8.33 -7.94 -4.00
C PRO A 40 7.85 -8.11 -2.54
N GLY A 41 6.85 -8.97 -2.35
CA GLY A 41 6.23 -9.23 -1.05
C GLY A 41 5.27 -8.14 -0.55
N ILE A 42 4.87 -7.17 -1.38
CA ILE A 42 3.87 -6.15 -1.04
C ILE A 42 2.71 -6.21 -2.03
N TYR A 43 1.52 -6.40 -1.47
CA TYR A 43 0.28 -6.51 -2.23
C TYR A 43 -0.66 -5.37 -1.87
N ILE A 44 -1.30 -4.76 -2.87
CA ILE A 44 -2.42 -3.84 -2.68
C ILE A 44 -3.66 -4.55 -3.20
N GLY A 45 -4.69 -4.64 -2.37
CA GLY A 45 -5.95 -5.30 -2.72
C GLY A 45 -7.16 -4.63 -2.10
N ASN A 46 -8.34 -5.04 -2.55
CA ASN A 46 -9.60 -4.47 -2.11
C ASN A 46 -10.20 -5.21 -0.90
N ALA A 47 -11.34 -4.72 -0.42
CA ALA A 47 -12.04 -5.29 0.73
C ALA A 47 -12.57 -6.72 0.50
N ALA A 48 -12.78 -7.15 -0.75
CA ALA A 48 -13.19 -8.51 -1.07
C ALA A 48 -12.00 -9.47 -0.86
N THR A 49 -10.80 -9.10 -1.34
CA THR A 49 -9.57 -9.87 -1.09
C THR A 49 -9.27 -9.97 0.41
N ALA A 50 -9.40 -8.87 1.16
CA ALA A 50 -9.17 -8.89 2.61
C ALA A 50 -10.12 -9.87 3.36
N ARG A 51 -11.34 -10.08 2.84
CA ARG A 51 -12.32 -11.01 3.44
C ARG A 51 -12.14 -12.46 2.99
N ASP A 52 -11.38 -12.70 1.92
CA ASP A 52 -11.15 -14.03 1.38
C ASP A 52 -9.87 -14.66 1.98
N LYS A 53 -10.04 -15.30 3.13
CA LYS A 53 -8.95 -16.00 3.84
C LYS A 53 -8.28 -17.09 3.00
N SER A 54 -9.02 -17.76 2.13
CA SER A 54 -8.49 -18.80 1.26
C SER A 54 -7.51 -18.20 0.25
N THR A 55 -7.89 -17.07 -0.36
CA THR A 55 -7.00 -16.31 -1.25
C THR A 55 -5.76 -15.82 -0.51
N LEU A 56 -5.92 -15.21 0.67
CA LEU A 56 -4.80 -14.72 1.49
C LEU A 56 -3.83 -15.86 1.89
N PHE A 57 -4.37 -17.01 2.28
CA PHE A 57 -3.60 -18.21 2.60
C PHE A 57 -2.80 -18.72 1.39
N ASN A 58 -3.45 -18.85 0.23
CA ASN A 58 -2.79 -19.31 -1.01
C ASN A 58 -1.67 -18.37 -1.47
N MET A 59 -1.85 -17.06 -1.26
CA MET A 59 -0.82 -16.04 -1.52
C MET A 59 0.32 -16.07 -0.49
N ARG A 60 0.12 -16.76 0.64
CA ARG A 60 1.00 -16.81 1.82
C ARG A 60 1.17 -15.44 2.47
N ILE A 61 0.09 -14.68 2.57
CA ILE A 61 0.07 -13.41 3.30
C ILE A 61 0.33 -13.68 4.77
N THR A 62 1.20 -12.88 5.37
CA THR A 62 1.62 -12.98 6.77
C THR A 62 1.33 -11.71 7.56
N HIS A 63 1.14 -10.58 6.89
CA HIS A 63 0.87 -9.30 7.51
C HIS A 63 -0.26 -8.60 6.74
N ILE A 64 -1.17 -7.96 7.45
CA ILE A 64 -2.29 -7.22 6.86
C ILE A 64 -2.30 -5.81 7.43
N VAL A 65 -2.14 -4.82 6.54
CA VAL A 65 -2.46 -3.43 6.83
C VAL A 65 -3.85 -3.14 6.27
N ASN A 66 -4.82 -2.87 7.13
CA ASN A 66 -6.14 -2.39 6.72
C ASN A 66 -6.17 -0.86 6.83
N ALA A 67 -6.04 -0.18 5.69
CA ALA A 67 -6.11 1.29 5.60
C ALA A 67 -7.53 1.85 5.78
N ALA A 68 -8.55 0.99 5.84
CA ALA A 68 -9.94 1.35 6.07
C ALA A 68 -10.49 0.52 7.25
N HIS A 69 -9.77 0.52 8.37
CA HIS A 69 -10.21 -0.14 9.61
C HIS A 69 -11.43 0.58 10.20
N GLY A 70 -12.25 -0.17 10.93
CA GLY A 70 -13.35 0.39 11.70
C GLY A 70 -14.72 -0.21 11.35
N PRO A 71 -15.71 -0.04 12.25
CA PRO A 71 -17.04 -0.63 12.12
C PRO A 71 -17.84 -0.08 10.94
N TYR A 72 -17.56 1.15 10.52
CA TYR A 72 -18.21 1.81 9.38
C TYR A 72 -17.41 1.66 8.07
N HIS A 73 -16.29 0.92 8.09
CA HIS A 73 -15.42 0.67 6.95
C HIS A 73 -15.23 -0.85 6.71
N VAL A 74 -14.00 -1.29 6.41
CA VAL A 74 -13.68 -2.72 6.25
C VAL A 74 -13.51 -3.35 7.63
N ASN A 75 -14.63 -3.73 8.23
CA ASN A 75 -14.71 -4.32 9.57
C ASN A 75 -14.22 -5.79 9.61
N THR A 76 -12.92 -6.00 9.50
CA THR A 76 -12.27 -7.29 9.75
C THR A 76 -11.64 -7.30 11.15
N GLY A 77 -10.62 -6.47 11.37
CA GLY A 77 -9.86 -6.44 12.62
C GLY A 77 -9.04 -7.74 12.85
N ALA A 78 -8.14 -7.73 13.83
CA ALA A 78 -7.30 -8.89 14.13
C ALA A 78 -8.12 -10.16 14.42
N ARG A 79 -9.27 -10.02 15.09
CA ARG A 79 -10.15 -11.14 15.44
C ARG A 79 -10.73 -11.86 14.22
N PHE A 80 -10.96 -11.16 13.11
CA PHE A 80 -11.42 -11.81 11.88
C PHE A 80 -10.40 -12.83 11.39
N TYR A 81 -9.10 -12.57 11.52
CA TYR A 81 -8.01 -13.44 11.05
C TYR A 81 -7.43 -14.37 12.13
N ARG A 82 -8.09 -14.56 13.27
CA ARG A 82 -7.57 -15.31 14.44
C ARG A 82 -7.18 -16.78 14.18
N ASP A 83 -7.70 -17.36 13.11
CA ASP A 83 -7.44 -18.72 12.61
C ASP A 83 -6.32 -18.78 11.58
N MET A 84 -5.72 -17.62 11.26
CA MET A 84 -4.57 -17.47 10.38
C MET A 84 -3.36 -17.00 11.17
N HIS A 85 -2.16 -17.35 10.70
CA HIS A 85 -0.90 -16.84 11.24
C HIS A 85 -0.57 -15.51 10.58
N VAL A 86 -1.37 -14.47 10.87
CA VAL A 86 -1.16 -13.13 10.32
C VAL A 86 -1.09 -12.07 11.41
N ASP A 87 -0.16 -11.14 11.24
CA ASP A 87 -0.09 -9.93 12.04
C ASP A 87 -0.97 -8.84 11.41
N TYR A 88 -1.75 -8.14 12.23
CA TYR A 88 -2.74 -7.18 11.77
C TYR A 88 -2.43 -5.76 12.26
N TYR A 89 -2.49 -4.80 11.34
CA TYR A 89 -2.41 -3.37 11.63
C TYR A 89 -3.62 -2.65 11.02
N GLY A 90 -4.45 -2.03 11.85
CA GLY A 90 -5.61 -1.24 11.40
C GLY A 90 -5.32 0.26 11.43
N VAL A 91 -5.70 0.97 10.37
CA VAL A 91 -5.76 2.43 10.31
C VAL A 91 -7.21 2.81 10.06
N GLU A 92 -7.83 3.53 11.00
CA GLU A 92 -9.16 4.12 10.80
C GLU A 92 -9.00 5.41 9.99
N ALA A 93 -8.93 5.27 8.66
CA ALA A 93 -8.83 6.41 7.76
C ALA A 93 -10.04 6.52 6.84
N ASP A 94 -10.48 7.76 6.65
CA ASP A 94 -11.45 8.13 5.63
C ASP A 94 -10.75 8.37 4.30
N ASP A 95 -11.39 7.95 3.20
CA ASP A 95 -10.98 8.30 1.84
C ASP A 95 -11.48 9.71 1.51
N SER A 96 -10.87 10.70 2.16
CA SER A 96 -11.20 12.13 2.05
C SER A 96 -9.93 12.96 1.99
N ALA A 97 -9.96 14.03 1.19
CA ALA A 97 -8.87 15.01 1.11
C ALA A 97 -8.63 15.75 2.43
N ASP A 98 -9.62 15.79 3.33
CA ASP A 98 -9.54 16.45 4.63
C ASP A 98 -8.96 15.55 5.73
N PHE A 99 -8.77 14.25 5.46
CA PHE A 99 -8.21 13.32 6.43
C PHE A 99 -6.68 13.36 6.41
N ASP A 100 -6.06 13.61 7.57
CA ASP A 100 -4.60 13.63 7.70
C ASP A 100 -4.03 12.19 7.77
N LEU A 101 -3.83 11.59 6.60
CA LEU A 101 -3.21 10.27 6.47
C LEU A 101 -1.71 10.28 6.84
N SER A 102 -1.07 11.45 6.86
CA SER A 102 0.39 11.56 7.02
C SER A 102 0.87 11.07 8.39
N LEU A 103 0.00 11.18 9.40
CA LEU A 103 0.22 10.67 10.76
C LEU A 103 0.55 9.17 10.79
N PHE A 104 0.08 8.41 9.79
CA PHE A 104 0.25 6.96 9.72
C PHE A 104 1.40 6.52 8.82
N PHE A 105 2.02 7.42 8.05
CA PHE A 105 3.07 7.07 7.10
C PHE A 105 4.26 6.35 7.76
N HIS A 106 4.84 6.94 8.81
CA HIS A 106 6.00 6.34 9.46
C HIS A 106 5.66 5.07 10.26
N PRO A 107 4.60 5.03 11.10
CA PRO A 107 4.22 3.81 11.81
C PRO A 107 3.93 2.62 10.88
N VAL A 108 3.15 2.84 9.81
CA VAL A 108 2.81 1.78 8.85
C VAL A 108 4.02 1.35 8.03
N ALA A 109 4.86 2.30 7.59
CA ALA A 109 6.10 1.96 6.89
C ALA A 109 7.04 1.11 7.76
N LYS A 110 7.10 1.37 9.08
CA LYS A 110 7.87 0.56 10.03
C LYS A 110 7.32 -0.86 10.16
N PHE A 111 5.99 -1.01 10.20
CA PHE A 111 5.31 -2.31 10.21
C PHE A 111 5.63 -3.11 8.93
N ILE A 112 5.46 -2.50 7.76
CA ILE A 112 5.80 -3.13 6.46
C ILE A 112 7.28 -3.51 6.40
N ARG A 113 8.19 -2.61 6.81
CA ARG A 113 9.64 -2.91 6.81
C ARG A 113 9.99 -4.08 7.73
N ALA A 114 9.37 -4.16 8.92
CA ALA A 114 9.60 -5.27 9.84
C ALA A 114 9.15 -6.61 9.24
N ALA A 115 7.95 -6.64 8.64
CA ALA A 115 7.43 -7.81 7.93
C ALA A 115 8.41 -8.31 6.85
N LEU A 116 8.83 -7.40 5.96
CA LEU A 116 9.76 -7.74 4.86
C LEU A 116 11.13 -8.20 5.36
N SER A 117 11.63 -7.63 6.46
CA SER A 117 12.92 -8.05 7.07
C SER A 117 12.89 -9.50 7.58
N GLN A 118 11.68 -10.01 7.87
CA GLN A 118 11.45 -11.40 8.27
C GLN A 118 11.03 -12.30 7.10
N ARG A 119 11.17 -11.81 5.85
CA ARG A 119 10.70 -12.47 4.62
C ARG A 119 9.18 -12.70 4.59
N GLY A 120 8.45 -11.88 5.35
CA GLY A 120 7.00 -11.83 5.30
C GLY A 120 6.47 -11.20 4.01
N LYS A 121 5.16 -11.31 3.86
CA LYS A 121 4.31 -10.72 2.83
C LYS A 121 3.09 -10.05 3.45
#